data_AF-A0A3D4ZZM9-F1
#
_entry.id   AF-A0A3D4ZZM9-F1
#
_cell.length_a   1.000
_cell.length_b   1.000
_cell.length_c   1.000
_cell.angle_alpha   90.00
_cell.angle_beta   90.00
_cell.angle_gamma   90.00
#
_symmetry.space_group_name_H-M   'P 1'
#
loop_
_entity.id
_entity.type
_entity.pdbx_description
1 polymer ?
#
loop_
_entity_poly.entity_id
_entity_poly.type
_entity_poly.pdbx_seq_one_letter_code
_entity_poly.pdbx_strand_id
1 'polypeptide(L)'
;MVHRWARYETCGAVLMLLLLAAGLGFAQTEPLIAELRVEGNDLIAKEAIITEVADILKIGTPLTEKARQDARRQLMRMGYFDEVVISPQPAAQGAVVVITVVEKPRVTKVLMVGNTVITDEQLRE
;
A
#
# COMPACT_ATOMS: atom_id res chain seq x y z
N MET A 1 -0.69 53.95 43.84
CA MET A 1 0.03 53.72 42.57
C MET A 1 0.50 52.26 42.48
N VAL A 2 -0.40 51.26 42.54
CA VAL A 2 -0.05 49.82 42.40
C VAL A 2 -1.29 49.01 41.94
N HIS A 3 -1.74 49.11 40.69
CA HIS A 3 -2.83 48.22 40.19
C HIS A 3 -2.76 47.88 38.69
N ARG A 4 -1.58 47.96 38.05
CA ARG A 4 -1.46 47.78 36.57
C ARG A 4 -0.77 46.49 36.09
N TRP A 5 -0.42 45.57 36.98
CA TRP A 5 0.40 44.39 36.65
C TRP A 5 -0.42 43.09 36.45
N ALA A 6 -1.61 42.97 37.04
CA ALA A 6 -2.43 41.74 37.00
C ALA A 6 -3.04 41.41 35.63
N ARG A 7 -3.02 42.33 34.65
CA ARG A 7 -3.62 42.14 33.32
C ARG A 7 -2.77 41.30 32.36
N TYR A 8 -1.46 41.15 32.62
CA TYR A 8 -0.57 40.38 31.76
C TYR A 8 -0.49 38.89 32.16
N GLU A 9 -0.75 38.57 33.43
CA GLU A 9 -0.71 37.19 33.95
C GLU A 9 -1.85 36.33 33.41
N THR A 10 -3.05 36.92 33.24
CA THR A 10 -4.21 36.22 32.70
C THR A 10 -4.09 35.95 31.20
N CYS A 11 -3.53 36.88 30.42
CA CYS A 11 -3.23 36.66 29.00
C CYS A 11 -2.17 35.58 28.79
N GLY A 12 -1.12 35.55 29.63
CA GLY A 12 -0.09 34.52 29.60
C GLY A 12 -0.62 33.13 29.92
N ALA A 13 -1.48 33.02 30.94
CA ALA A 13 -2.11 31.76 31.34
C ALA A 13 -3.04 31.20 30.25
N VAL A 14 -3.84 32.05 29.60
CA VAL A 14 -4.75 31.62 28.51
C VAL A 14 -3.97 31.18 27.27
N LEU A 15 -2.88 31.86 26.92
CA LEU A 15 -2.01 31.48 25.80
C LEU A 15 -1.28 30.15 26.05
N MET A 16 -0.84 29.92 27.30
CA MET A 16 -0.22 28.67 27.73
C MET A 16 -1.21 27.49 27.75
N LEU A 17 -2.47 27.74 28.13
CA LEU A 17 -3.55 26.75 28.10
C LEU A 17 -3.93 26.36 26.66
N LEU A 18 -3.94 27.31 25.73
CA LEU A 18 -4.19 27.07 24.30
C LEU A 18 -3.06 26.27 23.64
N LEU A 19 -1.81 26.52 24.02
CA LEU A 19 -0.65 25.73 23.55
C LEU A 19 -0.68 24.28 24.06
N LEU A 20 -1.19 24.04 25.27
CA LEU A 20 -1.38 22.69 25.82
C LEU A 20 -2.52 21.92 25.11
N ALA A 21 -3.57 22.59 24.66
CA ALA A 21 -4.70 21.95 23.97
C ALA A 21 -4.37 21.47 22.54
N ALA A 22 -3.32 22.01 21.90
CA ALA A 22 -2.86 21.60 20.58
C ALA A 22 -2.06 20.28 20.57
N GLY A 23 -1.73 19.72 21.73
CA GLY A 23 -0.93 18.50 21.89
C GLY A 23 -1.69 17.18 21.83
N LEU A 24 -3.02 17.20 21.67
CA LEU A 24 -3.82 15.98 21.51
C LEU A 24 -3.68 15.45 20.07
N GLY A 25 -2.51 14.90 19.76
CA GLY A 25 -2.28 14.15 18.54
C GLY A 25 -3.24 12.96 18.47
N PHE A 26 -3.90 12.80 17.32
CA PHE A 26 -4.76 11.65 17.03
C PHE A 26 -3.92 10.36 17.08
N ALA A 27 -4.07 9.59 18.16
CA ALA A 27 -3.72 8.18 18.13
C ALA A 27 -4.79 7.48 17.30
N GLN A 28 -4.59 7.38 15.98
CA GLN A 28 -5.44 6.56 15.14
C GLN A 28 -5.15 5.11 15.48
N THR A 29 -6.08 4.46 16.18
CA THR A 29 -6.00 3.02 16.44
C THR A 29 -6.01 2.31 15.10
N GLU A 30 -4.88 1.71 14.73
CA GLU A 30 -4.79 0.89 13.53
C GLU A 30 -5.70 -0.33 13.68
N PRO A 31 -6.57 -0.63 12.69
CA PRO A 31 -7.47 -1.75 12.80
C PRO A 31 -6.70 -3.07 12.75
N LEU A 32 -7.15 -4.05 13.54
CA LEU A 32 -6.62 -5.40 13.46
C LEU A 32 -7.07 -6.07 12.16
N ILE A 33 -6.17 -6.81 11.52
CA ILE A 33 -6.49 -7.60 10.33
C ILE A 33 -7.38 -8.76 10.74
N ALA A 34 -8.63 -8.80 10.27
CA ALA A 34 -9.57 -9.88 10.53
C ALA A 34 -9.54 -10.95 9.44
N GLU A 35 -9.37 -10.53 8.19
CA GLU A 35 -9.42 -11.39 6.99
C GLU A 35 -8.56 -10.75 5.88
N LEU A 36 -7.98 -11.60 5.03
CA LEU A 36 -7.37 -11.17 3.77
C LEU A 36 -8.25 -11.61 2.60
N ARG A 37 -8.51 -10.69 1.67
CA ARG A 37 -9.25 -10.95 0.43
C ARG A 37 -8.43 -10.50 -0.76
N VAL A 38 -8.45 -11.27 -1.83
CA VAL A 38 -7.76 -10.95 -3.08
C VAL A 38 -8.79 -10.79 -4.19
N GLU A 39 -8.62 -9.76 -5.01
CA GLU A 39 -9.49 -9.41 -6.13
C GLU A 39 -8.65 -9.03 -7.36
N GLY A 40 -9.17 -9.26 -8.56
CA GLY A 40 -8.49 -8.90 -9.82
C GLY A 40 -7.40 -9.87 -10.28
N ASN A 41 -7.21 -10.99 -9.57
CA ASN A 41 -6.33 -12.07 -10.00
C ASN A 41 -7.05 -13.00 -11.01
N ASP A 42 -6.30 -13.53 -11.98
CA ASP A 42 -6.78 -14.45 -13.02
C ASP A 42 -5.82 -15.65 -13.15
N LEU A 43 -4.59 -15.44 -13.61
CA LEU A 43 -3.60 -16.51 -13.75
C LEU A 43 -2.87 -16.82 -12.44
N ILE A 44 -2.66 -15.81 -11.60
CA ILE A 44 -2.01 -16.01 -10.31
C ILE A 44 -3.06 -16.43 -9.29
N ALA A 45 -2.86 -17.59 -8.67
CA ALA A 45 -3.77 -18.10 -7.66
C ALA A 45 -3.82 -17.17 -6.44
N LYS A 46 -5.02 -16.94 -5.90
CA LYS A 46 -5.22 -16.13 -4.69
C LYS A 46 -4.39 -16.62 -3.51
N GLU A 47 -4.22 -17.94 -3.37
CA GLU A 47 -3.44 -18.57 -2.32
C GLU A 47 -1.96 -18.20 -2.42
N ALA A 48 -1.42 -18.07 -3.63
CA ALA A 48 -0.04 -17.66 -3.85
C ALA A 48 0.17 -16.20 -3.41
N ILE A 49 -0.77 -15.31 -3.74
CA ILE A 49 -0.75 -13.90 -3.32
C ILE A 49 -0.83 -13.79 -1.80
N ILE A 50 -1.74 -14.54 -1.16
CA ILE A 50 -1.89 -14.56 0.30
C ILE A 50 -0.63 -15.10 0.97
N THR A 51 -0.05 -16.19 0.45
CA THR A 51 1.16 -16.80 1.01
C THR A 51 2.35 -15.84 0.94
N GLU A 52 2.51 -15.12 -0.17
CA GLU A 52 3.59 -14.15 -0.33
C GLU A 52 3.56 -13.06 0.75
N VAL A 53 2.37 -12.55 1.09
CA VAL A 53 2.22 -11.47 2.08
C VAL A 53 1.97 -11.94 3.51
N ALA A 54 1.88 -13.25 3.75
CA ALA A 54 1.48 -13.82 5.06
C ALA A 54 2.43 -13.42 6.20
N ASP A 55 3.71 -13.19 5.90
CA ASP A 55 4.69 -12.74 6.89
C ASP A 55 4.53 -11.28 7.30
N ILE A 56 3.89 -10.46 6.44
CA ILE A 56 3.69 -9.02 6.64
C ILE A 56 2.27 -8.72 7.14
N LEU A 57 1.26 -9.33 6.52
CA LEU A 57 -0.16 -9.09 6.79
C LEU A 57 -0.77 -10.24 7.59
N LYS A 58 -0.44 -10.32 8.88
CA LYS A 58 -0.90 -11.41 9.76
C LYS A 58 -2.28 -11.11 10.35
N ILE A 59 -3.17 -12.09 10.29
CA ILE A 59 -4.48 -12.02 10.97
C ILE A 59 -4.24 -11.79 12.47
N GLY A 60 -5.02 -10.89 13.06
CA GLY A 60 -4.93 -10.48 14.46
C GLY A 60 -3.84 -9.44 14.75
N THR A 61 -3.08 -8.99 13.75
CA THR A 61 -2.08 -7.92 13.92
C THR A 61 -2.60 -6.57 13.40
N PRO A 62 -2.08 -5.44 13.91
CA PRO A 62 -2.45 -4.12 13.40
C PRO A 62 -2.04 -3.94 11.94
N LEU A 63 -2.95 -3.42 11.12
CA LEU A 63 -2.64 -3.01 9.75
C LEU A 63 -1.92 -1.65 9.76
N THR A 64 -0.60 -1.68 9.93
CA THR A 64 0.21 -0.47 9.83
C THR A 64 0.36 0.01 8.39
N GLU A 65 0.55 1.32 8.20
CA GLU A 65 0.87 1.86 6.87
C GLU A 65 2.17 1.26 6.32
N LYS A 66 3.15 1.02 7.19
CA LYS A 66 4.40 0.33 6.84
C LYS A 66 4.13 -1.07 6.29
N ALA A 67 3.30 -1.86 6.97
CA ALA A 67 2.95 -3.21 6.54
C ALA A 67 2.25 -3.20 5.18
N ARG A 68 1.32 -2.25 4.93
CA ARG A 68 0.70 -2.10 3.60
C ARG A 68 1.73 -1.81 2.52
N GLN A 69 2.64 -0.86 2.76
CA GLN A 69 3.66 -0.50 1.77
C GLN A 69 4.65 -1.65 1.52
N ASP A 70 5.02 -2.38 2.57
CA ASP A 70 5.95 -3.50 2.47
C ASP A 70 5.32 -4.66 1.69
N ALA A 71 4.08 -5.03 2.00
CA ALA A 71 3.30 -6.03 1.26
C ALA A 71 3.11 -5.64 -0.21
N ARG A 72 2.74 -4.38 -0.49
CA ARG A 72 2.61 -3.87 -1.87
C ARG A 72 3.93 -4.02 -2.64
N ARG A 73 5.06 -3.62 -2.04
CA ARG A 73 6.38 -3.76 -2.70
C ARG A 73 6.75 -5.22 -2.94
N GLN A 74 6.41 -6.12 -2.03
CA GLN A 74 6.67 -7.54 -2.18
C GLN A 74 5.86 -8.13 -3.35
N LEU A 75 4.58 -7.83 -3.45
CA LEU A 75 3.74 -8.27 -4.57
C LEU A 75 4.21 -7.68 -5.91
N MET A 76 4.58 -6.39 -5.95
CA MET A 76 5.15 -5.79 -7.16
C MET A 76 6.47 -6.45 -7.58
N ARG A 77 7.29 -6.91 -6.62
CA ARG A 77 8.56 -7.61 -6.90
C ARG A 77 8.38 -8.98 -7.54
N MET A 78 7.22 -9.61 -7.42
CA MET A 78 6.92 -10.86 -8.13
C MET A 78 6.95 -10.65 -9.66
N GLY A 79 6.73 -9.41 -10.12
CA GLY A 79 6.80 -9.06 -11.53
C GLY A 79 5.58 -9.47 -12.36
N TYR A 80 4.52 -10.01 -11.72
CA TYR A 80 3.29 -10.44 -12.39
C TYR A 80 2.22 -9.35 -12.50
N PHE A 81 2.31 -8.29 -11.70
CA PHE A 81 1.27 -7.27 -11.60
C PHE A 81 1.75 -5.92 -12.12
N ASP A 82 0.89 -5.21 -12.85
CA ASP A 82 1.08 -3.79 -13.22
C ASP A 82 0.68 -2.85 -12.09
N GLU A 83 -0.35 -3.24 -11.32
CA GLU A 83 -0.87 -2.46 -10.20
C GLU A 83 -1.25 -3.37 -9.03
N VAL A 84 -0.99 -2.89 -7.82
CA VAL A 84 -1.37 -3.54 -6.56
C VAL A 84 -1.88 -2.47 -5.59
N VAL A 85 -3.13 -2.62 -5.16
CA VAL A 85 -3.81 -1.74 -4.20
C VAL A 85 -4.21 -2.58 -2.98
N ILE A 86 -3.86 -2.10 -1.78
CA ILE A 86 -4.19 -2.79 -0.52
C ILE A 86 -5.07 -1.86 0.31
N SER A 87 -6.35 -2.19 0.47
CA SER A 87 -7.33 -1.31 1.11
C SER A 87 -8.00 -2.00 2.30
N PRO A 88 -8.01 -1.40 3.50
CA PRO A 88 -8.81 -1.90 4.60
C PRO A 88 -10.29 -1.58 4.38
N GLN A 89 -11.15 -2.57 4.57
CA GLN A 89 -12.60 -2.42 4.67
C GLN A 89 -13.05 -2.68 6.11
N PRO A 90 -13.87 -1.81 6.72
CA PRO A 90 -14.39 -2.03 8.07
C PRO A 90 -15.20 -3.32 8.18
N ALA A 91 -14.98 -4.08 9.25
CA ALA A 91 -15.74 -5.30 9.56
C ALA A 91 -15.98 -5.41 11.07
N ALA A 92 -16.89 -6.32 11.46
CA ALA A 92 -17.29 -6.49 12.85
C ALA A 92 -16.14 -6.86 13.80
N GLN A 93 -15.08 -7.51 13.29
CA GLN A 93 -13.94 -8.00 14.08
C GLN A 93 -12.60 -7.33 13.70
N GLY A 94 -12.63 -6.14 13.08
CA GLY A 94 -11.43 -5.44 12.63
C GLY A 94 -11.57 -4.93 11.20
N ALA A 95 -10.53 -5.09 10.40
CA ALA A 95 -10.54 -4.77 8.97
C ALA A 95 -10.37 -6.02 8.11
N VAL A 96 -11.20 -6.14 7.07
CA VAL A 96 -10.93 -7.03 5.93
C VAL A 96 -9.95 -6.30 5.03
N VAL A 97 -8.76 -6.86 4.83
CA VAL A 97 -7.76 -6.26 3.94
C VAL A 97 -7.98 -6.80 2.54
N VAL A 98 -8.41 -5.92 1.64
CA VAL A 98 -8.64 -6.25 0.24
C VAL A 98 -7.41 -5.89 -0.58
N ILE A 99 -6.83 -6.90 -1.21
CA ILE A 99 -5.68 -6.82 -2.10
C ILE A 99 -6.22 -6.90 -3.53
N THR A 100 -6.32 -5.75 -4.18
CA THR A 100 -6.73 -5.66 -5.59
C THR A 100 -5.48 -5.65 -6.45
N VAL A 101 -5.39 -6.56 -7.41
CA VAL A 101 -4.26 -6.68 -8.33
C VAL A 101 -4.70 -6.52 -9.79
N VAL A 102 -3.81 -6.00 -10.63
CA VAL A 102 -3.96 -5.98 -12.09
C VAL A 102 -2.80 -6.77 -12.68
N GLU A 103 -3.08 -7.93 -13.27
CA GLU A 103 -2.06 -8.79 -13.86
C GLU A 103 -1.51 -8.25 -15.18
N LYS A 104 -0.21 -8.46 -15.41
CA LYS A 104 0.46 -8.10 -16.66
C LYS A 104 -0.03 -9.01 -17.80
N PRO A 105 -0.28 -8.45 -18.99
CA PRO A 105 -0.57 -9.26 -20.16
C PRO A 105 0.65 -10.12 -20.52
N ARG A 106 0.46 -11.43 -20.64
CA ARG A 106 1.52 -12.33 -21.17
C ARG A 106 1.69 -12.05 -22.65
N VAL A 107 2.86 -11.53 -23.05
CA VAL A 107 3.23 -11.38 -24.47
C VAL A 107 3.31 -12.78 -25.09
N THR A 108 2.23 -13.23 -25.72
CA THR A 108 2.11 -14.63 -26.18
C THR A 108 2.72 -14.83 -27.58
N LYS A 109 3.20 -13.77 -28.25
CA LYS A 109 3.95 -13.89 -29.50
C LYS A 109 4.60 -12.54 -29.83
N VAL A 110 5.93 -12.50 -29.80
CA VAL A 110 6.63 -11.64 -30.75
C VAL A 110 6.41 -12.31 -32.11
N LEU A 111 5.37 -11.89 -32.84
CA LEU A 111 5.30 -12.16 -34.26
C LEU A 111 6.46 -11.39 -34.89
N MET A 112 7.62 -12.03 -35.04
CA MET A 112 8.68 -11.57 -35.93
C MET A 112 8.14 -11.67 -37.37
N VAL A 113 7.31 -10.70 -37.77
CA VAL A 113 7.04 -10.43 -39.18
C VAL A 113 8.21 -9.59 -39.66
N GLY A 114 9.25 -10.24 -40.16
CA GLY A 114 10.39 -9.53 -40.75
C GLY A 114 11.73 -10.21 -40.54
N ASN A 115 11.90 -11.43 -41.04
CA ASN A 115 13.20 -11.87 -41.53
C ASN A 115 13.00 -12.38 -42.96
N THR A 116 12.58 -11.47 -43.83
CA THR A 116 12.62 -11.67 -45.28
C THR A 116 13.36 -10.48 -45.84
N VAL A 117 14.64 -10.68 -46.10
CA VAL A 117 15.47 -10.17 -47.21
C VAL A 117 16.89 -10.46 -46.74
N ILE A 118 17.47 -11.59 -47.18
CA ILE A 118 18.67 -11.65 -48.01
C ILE A 118 18.70 -13.06 -48.62
N THR A 119 18.46 -13.16 -49.93
CA THR A 119 18.95 -14.28 -50.74
C THR A 119 20.38 -13.92 -51.12
N ASP A 120 21.37 -14.52 -50.47
CA ASP A 120 22.74 -14.55 -50.98
C ASP A 120 23.01 -15.93 -51.57
N GLU A 121 22.34 -16.21 -52.68
CA GLU A 121 22.57 -17.41 -53.49
C GLU A 121 23.76 -17.24 -54.46
N GLN A 122 24.60 -16.22 -54.30
CA GLN A 122 25.75 -16.00 -55.19
C GLN A 122 27.04 -15.63 -54.43
N LEU A 123 27.61 -16.63 -53.73
CA LEU A 123 29.03 -16.63 -53.34
C LEU A 123 29.67 -17.95 -53.77
N ARG A 124 29.67 -18.16 -55.09
CA ARG A 124 30.55 -19.10 -55.81
C ARG A 124 30.82 -18.50 -57.20
N GLU A 125 31.86 -17.69 -57.30
CA GLU A 125 32.99 -17.88 -58.21
C GLU A 125 34.25 -17.32 -57.56
#